data_AF-A0AAC9L8X8-F1
#
_entry.id   AF-A0AAC9L8X8-F1
#
_cell.length_a   1.000
_cell.length_b   1.000
_cell.length_c   1.000
_cell.angle_alpha   90.00
_cell.angle_beta   90.00
_cell.angle_gamma   90.00
#
_symmetry.space_group_name_H-M   'P 1'
#
loop_
_entity.id
_entity.type
_entity.pdbx_description
1 polymer ?
#
loop_
_entity_poly.entity_id
_entity_poly.type
_entity_poly.pdbx_seq_one_letter_code
_entity_poly.pdbx_strand_id
1 'polypeptide(L)'
;MTGEREVTDQPMLRSQDALPVVGLILDRHLVFLDVGDSVPLDGDVAETLCRARVTIGPAPAEVLPGIPATHVADCADCQAVADAGCRADLEPATASVGAESVVRAFVRRVGAVAVHIVELDSAQDAPEVLVALCGQVFPAGEPLDRLSLGDGAPCFRCLLRSLPGLTRPRRATRERQTHRTGRSCRRDRFSVDQI
;
A
#
# COMPACT_ATOMS: atom_id res chain seq x y z
N MET A 1 -2.44 1.09 45.07
CA MET A 1 -2.65 -0.37 45.15
C MET A 1 -2.22 -0.96 43.82
N THR A 2 -0.99 -1.46 43.74
CA THR A 2 -0.50 -2.22 42.58
C THR A 2 -1.05 -3.63 42.67
N GLY A 3 -2.29 -3.80 42.21
CA GLY A 3 -2.83 -5.12 41.95
C GLY A 3 -1.97 -5.81 40.91
N GLU A 4 -1.84 -7.13 41.03
CA GLU A 4 -1.21 -7.98 40.03
C GLU A 4 -1.89 -7.73 38.69
N ARG A 5 -1.13 -7.29 37.69
CA ARG A 5 -1.66 -7.01 36.35
C ARG A 5 -1.77 -8.33 35.60
N GLU A 6 -2.88 -8.51 34.90
CA GLU A 6 -3.02 -9.61 33.95
C GLU A 6 -1.92 -9.50 32.89
N VAL A 7 -1.39 -10.65 32.50
CA VAL A 7 -0.30 -10.76 31.52
C VAL A 7 -0.81 -11.59 30.36
N THR A 8 -0.43 -11.20 29.15
CA THR A 8 -0.75 -11.93 27.91
C THR A 8 -0.04 -13.28 27.85
N ASP A 9 -0.80 -14.34 27.57
CA ASP A 9 -0.31 -15.71 27.40
C ASP A 9 -0.02 -16.07 25.94
N GLN A 10 -0.50 -15.25 24.99
CA GLN A 10 -0.26 -15.35 23.56
C GLN A 10 -0.18 -13.95 22.93
N PRO A 11 0.51 -13.79 21.78
CA PRO A 11 0.55 -12.52 21.06
C PRO A 11 -0.86 -12.11 20.62
N MET A 12 -1.20 -10.83 20.79
CA MET A 12 -2.51 -10.31 20.41
C MET A 12 -2.47 -8.86 19.93
N LEU A 13 -3.45 -8.51 19.09
CA LEU A 13 -3.71 -7.13 18.67
C LEU A 13 -4.96 -6.62 19.37
N ARG A 14 -4.83 -5.49 20.06
CA ARG A 14 -5.94 -4.79 20.70
C ARG A 14 -6.23 -3.49 19.93
N SER A 15 -7.49 -3.28 19.57
CA SER A 15 -7.92 -2.02 18.97
C SER A 15 -8.13 -0.94 20.04
N GLN A 16 -7.78 0.30 19.70
CA GLN A 16 -8.06 1.48 20.50
C GLN A 16 -8.48 2.63 19.58
N ASP A 17 -9.66 3.20 19.82
CA ASP A 17 -10.14 4.37 19.10
C ASP A 17 -9.55 5.62 19.75
N ALA A 18 -9.00 6.53 18.93
CA ALA A 18 -8.38 7.77 19.37
C ALA A 18 -8.85 8.96 18.51
N LEU A 19 -8.67 10.16 19.06
CA LEU A 19 -8.92 11.40 18.32
C LEU A 19 -7.96 11.49 17.13
N PRO A 20 -8.44 11.86 15.93
CA PRO A 20 -7.56 12.02 14.78
C PRO A 20 -6.67 13.24 14.98
N VAL A 21 -5.48 13.22 14.36
CA VAL A 21 -4.61 14.41 14.31
C VAL A 21 -5.32 15.56 13.57
N VAL A 22 -6.07 15.22 12.51
CA VAL A 22 -6.90 16.14 11.74
C VAL A 22 -8.16 15.43 11.26
N GLY A 23 -9.33 16.04 11.45
CA GLY A 23 -10.59 15.52 10.91
C GLY A 23 -11.68 15.34 11.97
N LEU A 24 -12.75 14.63 11.58
CA LEU A 24 -13.94 14.37 12.39
C LEU A 24 -14.24 12.88 12.58
N ILE A 25 -13.35 12.00 12.10
CA ILE A 25 -13.48 10.54 12.14
C ILE A 25 -12.41 10.04 13.11
N LEU A 26 -12.80 9.24 14.10
CA LEU A 26 -11.83 8.64 15.02
C LEU A 26 -10.91 7.67 14.27
N ASP A 27 -9.65 7.67 14.65
CA ASP A 27 -8.68 6.71 14.14
C ASP A 27 -8.63 5.49 15.08
N ARG A 28 -8.91 4.30 14.55
CA ARG A 28 -8.74 3.02 15.25
C ARG A 28 -7.32 2.52 15.06
N HIS A 29 -6.54 2.62 16.12
CA HIS A 29 -5.17 2.12 16.18
C HIS A 29 -5.11 0.70 16.72
N LEU A 30 -4.03 -0.02 16.40
CA LEU A 30 -3.75 -1.35 16.90
C LEU A 30 -2.57 -1.30 17.87
N VAL A 31 -2.76 -1.82 19.08
CA VAL A 31 -1.72 -2.05 20.07
C VAL A 31 -1.33 -3.52 20.01
N PHE A 32 -0.05 -3.79 19.80
CA PHE A 32 0.50 -5.15 19.84
C PHE A 32 0.96 -5.46 21.26
N LEU A 33 0.55 -6.62 21.75
CA LEU A 33 0.99 -7.17 23.02
C LEU A 33 1.63 -8.53 22.72
N ASP A 34 2.90 -8.69 23.09
CA ASP A 34 3.61 -9.97 22.98
C ASP A 34 3.37 -10.83 24.23
N VAL A 35 3.81 -12.08 24.23
CA VAL A 35 3.74 -12.96 25.40
C VAL A 35 4.53 -12.37 26.55
N GLY A 36 3.92 -12.27 27.73
CA GLY A 36 4.56 -11.72 28.92
C GLY A 36 4.35 -10.21 29.13
N ASP A 37 3.74 -9.51 28.17
CA ASP A 37 3.36 -8.12 28.32
C ASP A 37 2.17 -7.97 29.28
N SER A 38 2.19 -6.92 30.12
CA SER A 38 1.04 -6.60 30.95
C SER A 38 -0.11 -6.06 30.11
N VAL A 39 -1.31 -6.61 30.28
CA VAL A 39 -2.52 -6.12 29.60
C VAL A 39 -2.79 -4.68 30.04
N PRO A 40 -2.87 -3.71 29.11
CA PRO A 40 -3.13 -2.32 29.46
C PRO A 40 -4.53 -2.14 30.06
N LEU A 41 -4.63 -1.32 31.11
CA LEU A 41 -5.89 -0.94 31.74
C LEU A 41 -6.36 0.42 31.26
N ASP A 42 -7.63 0.74 31.50
CA ASP A 42 -8.18 2.05 31.18
C ASP A 42 -7.37 3.16 31.89
N GLY A 43 -7.01 4.17 31.12
CA GLY A 43 -6.12 5.27 31.54
C GLY A 43 -4.63 5.02 31.29
N ASP A 44 -4.21 3.77 31.04
CA ASP A 44 -2.82 3.50 30.64
C ASP A 44 -2.54 4.15 29.26
N VAL A 45 -1.29 4.54 29.04
CA VAL A 45 -0.81 5.00 27.73
C VAL A 45 -0.07 3.86 27.06
N ALA A 46 -0.48 3.50 25.84
CA ALA A 46 0.14 2.44 25.05
C ALA A 46 0.70 2.99 23.73
N GLU A 47 1.77 2.35 23.24
CA GLU A 47 2.30 2.57 21.90
C GLU A 47 1.61 1.63 20.91
N THR A 48 1.21 2.18 19.76
CA THR A 48 0.51 1.45 18.69
C THR A 48 1.48 0.97 17.62
N LEU A 49 1.04 0.11 16.69
CA LEU A 49 1.84 -0.35 15.56
C LEU A 49 2.41 0.79 14.72
N CYS A 50 1.63 1.86 14.51
CA CYS A 50 2.07 3.07 13.81
C CYS A 50 2.91 4.02 14.67
N ARG A 51 3.30 3.61 15.88
CA ARG A 51 4.08 4.38 16.86
C ARG A 51 3.35 5.56 17.52
N ALA A 52 2.07 5.78 17.21
CA ALA A 52 1.25 6.73 17.94
C ALA A 52 1.04 6.27 19.39
N ARG A 53 1.04 7.22 20.32
CA ARG A 53 0.70 6.98 21.74
C ARG A 53 -0.78 7.25 21.95
N VAL A 54 -1.50 6.26 22.45
CA VAL A 54 -2.95 6.34 22.70
C VAL A 54 -3.24 6.04 24.17
N THR A 55 -4.28 6.69 24.71
CA THR A 55 -4.80 6.34 26.04
C THR A 55 -5.79 5.20 25.87
N ILE A 56 -5.59 4.13 26.63
CA ILE A 56 -6.45 2.96 26.65
C ILE A 56 -7.74 3.30 27.39
N GLY A 57 -8.87 2.91 26.84
CA GLY A 57 -10.17 3.12 27.47
C GLY A 57 -11.32 3.25 26.49
N PRO A 58 -12.48 3.74 26.94
CA PRO A 58 -13.64 3.92 26.08
C PRO A 58 -13.33 4.91 24.96
N ALA A 59 -13.98 4.71 23.80
CA ALA A 59 -13.88 5.62 22.69
C ALA A 59 -14.31 7.05 23.10
N PRO A 60 -13.63 8.11 22.61
CA PRO A 60 -14.04 9.48 22.86
C PRO A 60 -15.49 9.73 22.43
N ALA A 61 -16.29 10.41 23.26
CA ALA A 61 -17.67 10.72 22.93
C ALA A 61 -17.82 11.87 21.91
N GLU A 62 -16.84 12.78 21.90
CA GLU A 62 -16.80 13.96 21.02
C GLU A 62 -15.43 14.08 20.36
N VAL A 63 -15.40 14.47 19.08
CA VAL A 63 -14.15 14.75 18.35
C VAL A 63 -13.68 16.19 18.54
N LEU A 64 -14.63 17.09 18.71
CA LEU A 64 -14.46 18.51 19.03
C LEU A 64 -15.62 18.92 19.94
N PRO A 65 -15.49 19.98 20.75
CA PRO A 65 -16.56 20.42 21.64
C PRO A 65 -17.90 20.57 20.92
N GLY A 66 -18.89 19.77 21.32
CA GLY A 66 -20.24 19.76 20.74
C GLY A 66 -20.38 19.02 19.40
N ILE A 67 -19.33 18.35 18.92
CA ILE A 67 -19.37 17.48 17.73
C ILE A 67 -19.24 16.02 18.17
N PRO A 68 -20.30 15.21 18.07
CA PRO A 68 -20.28 13.83 18.51
C PRO A 68 -19.36 12.98 17.63
N ALA A 69 -18.60 12.09 18.26
CA ALA A 69 -17.72 11.15 17.58
C ALA A 69 -18.51 9.93 17.07
N THR A 70 -19.25 10.09 15.99
CA THR A 70 -20.15 9.04 15.48
C THR A 70 -19.50 8.10 14.46
N HIS A 71 -18.28 8.40 14.00
CA HIS A 71 -17.60 7.65 12.95
C HIS A 71 -16.20 7.24 13.39
N VAL A 72 -15.80 6.04 12.96
CA VAL A 72 -14.48 5.46 13.20
C VAL A 72 -13.96 4.90 11.89
N ALA A 73 -12.67 5.10 11.62
CA ALA A 73 -11.95 4.48 10.52
C ALA A 73 -10.69 3.79 11.04
N ASP A 74 -10.26 2.72 10.39
CA ASP A 74 -9.01 2.06 10.74
C ASP A 74 -7.80 2.93 10.35
N CYS A 75 -6.84 3.06 11.27
CA CYS A 75 -5.61 3.79 11.00
C CYS A 75 -4.84 3.10 9.85
N ALA A 76 -4.68 3.81 8.73
CA ALA A 76 -4.06 3.27 7.52
C ALA A 76 -2.64 2.72 7.78
N ASP A 77 -1.85 3.37 8.63
CA ASP A 77 -0.50 2.93 8.96
C ASP A 77 -0.50 1.66 9.84
N CYS A 78 -1.44 1.56 10.79
CA CYS A 78 -1.59 0.33 11.59
C CYS A 78 -2.02 -0.85 10.70
N GLN A 79 -2.94 -0.62 9.76
CA GLN A 79 -3.37 -1.63 8.80
C GLN A 79 -2.22 -2.06 7.90
N ALA A 80 -1.41 -1.12 7.39
CA ALA A 80 -0.26 -1.44 6.56
C ALA A 80 0.76 -2.34 7.28
N VAL A 81 1.02 -2.11 8.57
CA VAL A 81 1.92 -2.95 9.39
C VAL A 81 1.29 -4.32 9.67
N ALA A 82 0.01 -4.36 10.03
CA ALA A 82 -0.70 -5.62 10.28
C ALA A 82 -0.75 -6.50 9.03
N ASP A 83 -1.07 -5.92 7.87
CA ASP A 83 -1.11 -6.60 6.58
C ASP A 83 0.28 -7.10 6.14
N ALA A 84 1.34 -6.32 6.41
CA ALA A 84 2.71 -6.75 6.15
C ALA A 84 3.10 -7.97 7.00
N GLY A 85 2.68 -8.01 8.27
CA GLY A 85 2.87 -9.14 9.16
C GLY A 85 2.12 -10.40 8.72
N CYS A 86 0.85 -10.27 8.33
CA CYS A 86 0.05 -11.41 7.81
C CYS A 86 0.58 -11.98 6.49
N ARG A 87 1.34 -11.19 5.72
CA ARG A 87 2.00 -11.66 4.49
C ARG A 87 3.39 -12.23 4.73
N ALA A 88 3.94 -12.17 5.95
CA ALA A 88 5.22 -12.77 6.30
C ALA A 88 5.12 -14.28 6.59
N ASP A 89 3.92 -14.79 6.91
CA ASP A 89 3.63 -16.23 7.00
C ASP A 89 3.41 -16.89 5.63
N LEU A 90 3.29 -16.09 4.57
CA LEU A 90 3.66 -16.52 3.23
C LEU A 90 5.17 -16.36 3.17
N GLU A 91 5.90 -17.48 3.30
CA GLU A 91 7.32 -17.69 2.99
C GLU A 91 8.12 -16.41 2.70
N PRO A 92 9.26 -16.14 3.38
CA PRO A 92 10.08 -14.98 3.07
C PRO A 92 10.20 -14.92 1.57
N ALA A 93 9.76 -13.81 0.97
CA ALA A 93 9.83 -13.61 -0.47
C ALA A 93 11.31 -13.63 -0.85
N THR A 94 11.87 -14.85 -0.94
CA THR A 94 12.78 -15.26 -1.97
C THR A 94 12.15 -14.65 -3.20
N ALA A 95 12.88 -13.67 -3.72
CA ALA A 95 12.58 -12.95 -4.92
C ALA A 95 11.72 -13.84 -5.81
N SER A 96 10.51 -13.39 -6.10
CA SER A 96 9.73 -13.96 -7.18
C SER A 96 10.60 -13.86 -8.44
N VAL A 97 11.39 -14.89 -8.67
CA VAL A 97 12.09 -15.20 -9.90
C VAL A 97 10.96 -15.38 -10.91
N GLY A 98 10.59 -14.28 -11.57
CA GLY A 98 9.43 -14.20 -12.46
C GLY A 98 8.73 -12.84 -12.52
N ALA A 99 9.06 -11.86 -11.66
CA ALA A 99 8.64 -10.48 -11.83
C ALA A 99 9.86 -9.63 -12.19
N GLU A 100 9.82 -8.97 -13.34
CA GLU A 100 10.81 -7.95 -13.74
C GLU A 100 11.07 -7.02 -12.54
N SER A 101 12.30 -7.04 -12.01
CA SER A 101 12.65 -6.17 -10.89
C SER A 101 12.73 -4.72 -11.38
N VAL A 102 11.63 -4.00 -11.23
CA VAL A 102 11.57 -2.57 -11.56
C VAL A 102 12.39 -1.79 -10.53
N VAL A 103 13.55 -1.30 -10.96
CA VAL A 103 14.41 -0.42 -10.16
C VAL A 103 13.92 1.01 -10.31
N ARG A 104 13.71 1.72 -9.19
CA ARG A 104 13.29 3.13 -9.22
C ARG A 104 14.49 4.06 -9.12
N ALA A 105 14.58 5.01 -10.04
CA ALA A 105 15.55 6.09 -10.01
C ALA A 105 14.84 7.44 -9.73
N PHE A 106 15.47 8.26 -8.89
CA PHE A 106 15.01 9.61 -8.57
C PHE A 106 15.93 10.62 -9.25
N VAL A 107 15.38 11.36 -10.21
CA VAL A 107 16.16 12.28 -11.05
C VAL A 107 15.57 13.68 -11.05
N ARG A 108 16.41 14.68 -11.24
CA ARG A 108 15.99 16.04 -11.56
C ARG A 108 17.01 16.70 -12.48
N ARG A 109 16.60 17.77 -13.15
CA ARG A 109 17.55 18.65 -13.83
C ARG A 109 18.44 19.35 -12.80
N VAL A 110 19.71 19.56 -13.14
CA VAL A 110 20.64 20.30 -12.28
C VAL A 110 20.04 21.66 -11.91
N GLY A 111 19.96 21.94 -10.61
CA GLY A 111 19.39 23.19 -10.08
C GLY A 111 17.85 23.25 -10.03
N ALA A 112 17.14 22.21 -10.48
CA ALA A 112 15.69 22.13 -10.30
C ALA A 112 15.32 21.67 -8.88
N VAL A 113 14.11 22.00 -8.44
CA VAL A 113 13.58 21.54 -7.14
C VAL A 113 12.78 20.24 -7.29
N ALA A 114 12.04 20.10 -8.39
CA ALA A 114 11.14 18.97 -8.61
C ALA A 114 11.89 17.67 -8.92
N VAL A 115 11.62 16.62 -8.14
CA VAL A 115 12.19 15.28 -8.34
C VAL A 115 11.23 14.41 -9.16
N HIS A 116 11.76 13.65 -10.11
CA HIS A 116 11.01 12.79 -11.00
C HIS A 116 11.40 11.33 -10.74
N ILE A 117 10.39 10.46 -10.62
CA ILE A 117 10.57 9.02 -10.41
C ILE A 117 10.56 8.36 -11.78
N VAL A 118 11.62 7.63 -12.11
CA VAL A 118 11.79 6.82 -13.31
C VAL A 118 11.80 5.35 -12.89
N GLU A 119 11.06 4.52 -13.62
CA GLU A 119 11.08 3.07 -13.45
C GLU A 119 11.99 2.47 -14.52
N LEU A 120 13.02 1.75 -14.07
CA LEU A 120 14.03 1.11 -14.89
C LEU A 120 13.83 -0.39 -14.83
N ASP A 121 13.84 -1.03 -15.99
CA ASP A 121 13.94 -2.47 -16.05
C ASP A 121 15.38 -2.89 -15.76
N SER A 122 15.55 -3.73 -14.73
CA SER A 122 16.84 -4.31 -14.34
C SER A 122 17.56 -5.10 -15.44
N ALA A 123 16.86 -5.47 -16.52
CA ALA A 123 17.38 -6.33 -17.58
C ALA A 123 17.87 -5.58 -18.85
N GLN A 124 17.81 -4.24 -18.90
CA GLN A 124 18.16 -3.48 -20.12
C GLN A 124 19.46 -2.68 -20.00
N ASP A 125 20.17 -2.57 -21.13
CA ASP A 125 21.28 -1.63 -21.31
C ASP A 125 20.84 -0.18 -21.00
N ALA A 126 21.79 0.67 -20.62
CA ALA A 126 21.51 2.05 -20.21
C ALA A 126 20.63 2.78 -21.27
N PRO A 127 19.38 3.14 -20.94
CA PRO A 127 18.45 3.62 -21.95
C PRO A 127 18.88 4.99 -22.49
N GLU A 128 18.73 5.17 -23.80
CA GLU A 128 19.00 6.46 -24.48
C GLU A 128 18.08 7.58 -24.00
N VAL A 129 16.95 7.23 -23.38
CA VAL A 129 15.96 8.17 -22.88
C VAL A 129 15.33 7.62 -21.59
N LEU A 130 15.32 8.45 -20.55
CA LEU A 130 14.61 8.16 -19.31
C LEU A 130 13.22 8.80 -19.36
N VAL A 131 12.18 8.03 -19.04
CA VAL A 131 10.81 8.54 -18.97
C VAL A 131 10.29 8.41 -17.55
N ALA A 132 10.02 9.54 -16.91
CA ALA A 132 9.47 9.57 -15.57
C ALA A 132 7.99 9.19 -15.55
N LEU A 133 7.51 8.74 -14.38
CA LEU A 133 6.11 8.39 -14.16
C LEU A 133 5.13 9.52 -14.52
N CYS A 134 5.53 10.79 -14.39
CA CYS A 134 4.69 11.92 -14.79
C CYS A 134 4.63 12.18 -16.30
N GLY A 135 5.42 11.44 -17.10
CA GLY A 135 5.58 11.61 -18.55
C GLY A 135 6.70 12.57 -18.96
N GLN A 136 7.49 13.08 -18.02
CA GLN A 136 8.68 13.86 -18.37
C GLN A 136 9.74 12.95 -19.01
N VAL A 137 10.41 13.49 -20.02
CA VAL A 137 11.40 12.78 -20.83
C VAL A 137 12.76 13.44 -20.61
N PHE A 138 13.78 12.63 -20.33
CA PHE A 138 15.16 13.06 -20.16
C PHE A 138 16.06 12.31 -21.17
N PRO A 139 16.61 12.99 -22.18
CA PRO A 139 17.53 12.38 -23.14
C PRO A 139 18.87 11.99 -22.49
N ALA A 140 19.52 10.97 -23.04
CA ALA A 140 20.89 10.63 -22.68
C ALA A 140 21.84 11.80 -22.96
N GLY A 141 22.71 12.08 -21.98
CA GLY A 141 23.66 13.19 -22.04
C GLY A 141 23.14 14.52 -21.49
N GLU A 142 21.85 14.63 -21.14
CA GLU A 142 21.37 15.78 -20.36
C GLU A 142 21.99 15.73 -18.94
N PRO A 143 22.50 16.83 -18.39
CA PRO A 143 23.00 16.85 -17.02
C PRO A 143 21.83 16.72 -16.04
N LEU A 144 21.82 15.62 -15.29
CA LEU A 144 20.80 15.29 -14.28
C LEU A 144 21.45 15.01 -12.94
N ASP A 145 20.83 15.50 -11.87
CA ASP A 145 21.13 15.02 -10.52
C ASP A 145 20.40 13.69 -10.29
N ARG A 146 21.14 12.66 -9.88
CA ARG A 146 20.57 11.43 -9.32
C ARG A 146 20.53 11.56 -7.81
N LEU A 147 19.36 11.34 -7.23
CA LEU A 147 19.10 11.58 -5.81
C LEU A 147 18.90 10.26 -5.07
N SER A 148 19.31 10.23 -3.81
CA SER A 148 19.03 9.10 -2.93
C SER A 148 17.56 9.13 -2.51
N LEU A 149 17.05 8.00 -2.01
CA LEU A 149 15.72 7.97 -1.43
C LEU A 149 15.65 8.93 -0.23
N GLY A 150 14.67 9.83 -0.23
CA GLY A 150 14.50 10.87 0.79
C GLY A 150 15.08 12.24 0.42
N ASP A 151 15.89 12.33 -0.64
CA ASP A 151 16.43 13.61 -1.10
C ASP A 151 15.44 14.36 -2.00
N GLY A 152 14.74 15.33 -1.42
CA GLY A 152 13.81 16.22 -2.12
C GLY A 152 12.39 15.67 -2.26
N ALA A 153 11.47 16.53 -2.71
CA ALA A 153 10.06 16.18 -2.89
C ALA A 153 9.80 15.73 -4.34
N PRO A 154 9.22 14.52 -4.55
CA PRO A 154 8.81 14.10 -5.88
C PRO A 154 7.74 15.06 -6.42
N CYS A 155 7.76 15.29 -7.73
CA CYS A 155 6.70 16.04 -8.38
C CYS A 155 5.37 15.33 -8.12
N PHE A 156 4.33 16.12 -7.88
CA PHE A 156 3.03 15.63 -7.43
C PHE A 156 2.48 14.49 -8.30
N ARG A 157 2.69 14.56 -9.62
CA ARG A 157 2.27 13.50 -10.56
C ARG A 157 3.07 12.20 -10.41
N CYS A 158 4.39 12.27 -10.18
CA CYS A 158 5.21 11.08 -9.91
C CYS A 158 4.82 10.47 -8.57
N LEU A 159 4.60 11.30 -7.54
CA LEU A 159 4.14 10.85 -6.23
C LEU A 159 2.83 10.05 -6.35
N LEU A 160 1.79 10.65 -6.94
CA LEU A 160 0.49 9.99 -7.10
C LEU A 160 0.55 8.68 -7.89
N ARG A 161 1.42 8.58 -8.90
CA ARG A 161 1.58 7.36 -9.71
C ARG A 161 2.49 6.32 -9.07
N SER A 162 3.33 6.72 -8.11
CA SER A 162 4.20 5.80 -7.37
C SER A 162 3.49 5.09 -6.21
N LEU A 163 2.34 5.61 -5.78
CA LEU A 163 1.55 5.03 -4.70
C LEU A 163 0.88 3.73 -5.17
N PRO A 164 1.14 2.59 -4.50
CA PRO A 164 0.45 1.35 -4.82
C PRO A 164 -1.06 1.52 -4.55
N GLY A 165 -1.89 1.14 -5.52
CA GLY A 165 -3.36 1.15 -5.41
C GLY A 165 -4.10 2.24 -6.19
N LEU A 166 -3.41 3.27 -6.72
CA LEU A 166 -4.09 4.39 -7.41
C LEU A 166 -4.02 4.38 -8.96
N THR A 167 -3.40 3.38 -9.59
CA THR A 167 -3.33 3.28 -11.07
C THR A 167 -3.94 2.01 -11.68
N ARG A 168 -5.24 2.17 -11.97
CA ARG A 168 -6.04 1.76 -13.15
C ARG A 168 -6.41 0.28 -13.44
N PRO A 169 -7.65 0.07 -13.95
CA PRO A 169 -8.07 -1.21 -14.49
C PRO A 169 -7.20 -1.56 -15.69
N ARG A 170 -6.76 -2.82 -15.70
CA ARG A 170 -6.16 -3.50 -16.84
C ARG A 170 -7.04 -3.22 -18.06
N ARG A 171 -6.60 -2.33 -18.96
CA ARG A 171 -7.19 -2.25 -20.31
C ARG A 171 -6.91 -3.61 -20.93
N ALA A 172 -7.92 -4.48 -20.93
CA ALA A 172 -7.95 -5.64 -21.79
C ALA A 172 -7.72 -5.12 -23.21
N THR A 173 -6.52 -5.34 -23.73
CA THR A 173 -6.25 -5.27 -25.15
C THR A 173 -7.24 -6.21 -25.81
N ARG A 174 -8.26 -5.60 -26.41
CA ARG A 174 -9.21 -6.27 -27.29
C ARG A 174 -8.44 -6.64 -28.54
N GLU A 175 -7.73 -7.77 -28.48
CA GLU A 175 -7.01 -8.33 -29.60
C GLU A 175 -8.05 -8.90 -30.57
N ARG A 176 -8.48 -8.05 -31.51
CA ARG A 176 -9.05 -8.48 -32.77
C ARG A 176 -7.90 -8.92 -33.67
N GLN A 177 -7.73 -10.23 -33.82
CA GLN A 177 -7.19 -10.85 -35.05
C GLN A 177 -8.00 -12.13 -35.26
N THR A 178 -9.05 -12.15 -36.08
CA THR A 178 -9.10 -12.20 -37.55
C THR A 178 -8.18 -13.26 -38.18
N HIS A 179 -8.82 -14.33 -38.68
CA HIS A 179 -8.35 -15.33 -39.66
C HIS A 179 -7.21 -16.25 -39.16
N ARG A 180 -7.27 -17.58 -39.35
CA ARG A 180 -7.52 -18.25 -40.63
C ARG A 180 -7.68 -19.78 -40.42
N THR A 181 -8.62 -20.37 -41.16
CA THR A 181 -8.59 -21.72 -41.79
C THR A 181 -8.42 -22.99 -40.96
N GLY A 182 -9.37 -23.93 -41.15
CA GLY A 182 -9.01 -25.35 -41.15
C GLY A 182 -10.11 -26.36 -40.84
N ARG A 183 -11.00 -26.61 -41.82
CA ARG A 183 -11.57 -27.92 -42.23
C ARG A 183 -11.90 -29.02 -41.20
N SER A 184 -13.14 -29.51 -41.36
CA SER A 184 -13.59 -30.92 -41.30
C SER A 184 -13.68 -31.54 -39.90
N CYS A 185 -14.74 -32.21 -39.48
CA CYS A 185 -15.52 -33.25 -40.16
C CYS A 185 -16.96 -33.29 -39.58
N ARG A 186 -17.96 -33.29 -40.46
CA ARG A 186 -18.96 -34.36 -40.69
C ARG A 186 -19.80 -34.83 -39.49
N ARG A 187 -21.12 -34.76 -39.75
CA ARG A 187 -22.16 -35.79 -39.51
C ARG A 187 -22.57 -36.01 -38.05
N ASP A 188 -23.82 -36.23 -37.70
CA ASP A 188 -25.07 -36.43 -38.43
C ASP A 188 -26.22 -36.25 -37.42
N ARG A 189 -27.30 -35.60 -37.89
CA ARG A 189 -28.73 -35.98 -37.81
C ARG A 189 -29.47 -36.24 -36.48
N PHE A 190 -30.76 -35.86 -36.58
CA PHE A 190 -31.98 -36.29 -35.85
C PHE A 190 -32.21 -35.67 -34.47
N SER A 191 -33.40 -35.22 -34.04
CA SER A 191 -34.78 -35.15 -34.55
C SER A 191 -35.48 -34.14 -33.59
N VAL A 192 -36.20 -33.10 -34.00
CA VAL A 192 -37.65 -33.03 -34.31
C VAL A 192 -38.54 -33.85 -33.38
N ASP A 193 -39.22 -33.14 -32.46
CA ASP A 193 -40.66 -33.17 -32.09
C ASP A 193 -40.88 -33.07 -30.56
N GLN A 194 -41.51 -31.98 -30.11
CA GLN A 194 -42.93 -31.92 -29.67
C GLN A 194 -43.25 -32.87 -28.51
N ILE A 195 -43.44 -32.31 -27.31
CA ILE A 195 -44.73 -32.10 -26.61
C ILE A 195 -44.47 -31.14 -25.45
#